data_AF-A0A0R3Q625-F1
#
_entry.id   AF-A0A0R3Q625-F1
#
_cell.length_a   1.000
_cell.length_b   1.000
_cell.length_c   1.000
_cell.angle_alpha   90.00
_cell.angle_beta   90.00
_cell.angle_gamma   90.00
#
_symmetry.space_group_name_H-M   'P 1'
#
loop_
_entity.id
_entity.type
_entity.pdbx_description
1 polymer ?
#
loop_
_entity_poly.entity_id
_entity_poly.type
_entity_poly.pdbx_seq_one_letter_code
_entity_poly.pdbx_strand_id
1 'polypeptide(L)'
;MTGMSRTGWPVATRPQKVVTTPVTLKKPNDTRNSIDRAINLYPLTNYTFGTKDPQAERDHSVQARFQRMREEYEKIGMRRSVEGVLLVHEHSLPHVLLLQIGTTFFKLPGGELNPGEDEVEGLKRLLTETLGRQDGAKDLWTIEDVIGNWWRPNFDPPRV
;
A
#
# COMPACT_ATOMS: atom_id res chain seq x y z
N MET A 1 17.18 8.95 45.75
CA MET A 1 16.02 9.86 45.61
C MET A 1 16.40 10.93 44.59
N THR A 2 15.95 10.76 43.35
CA THR A 2 15.04 11.68 42.61
C THR A 2 15.73 12.97 42.18
N GLY A 3 16.11 13.16 40.91
CA GLY A 3 15.20 13.45 39.78
C GLY A 3 15.26 14.97 39.52
N MET A 4 15.19 15.58 38.33
CA MET A 4 14.86 15.21 36.95
C MET A 4 15.62 16.20 36.05
N SER A 5 16.22 15.73 34.95
CA SER A 5 16.64 16.59 33.84
C SER A 5 15.40 17.21 33.18
N ARG A 6 15.32 18.55 33.17
CA ARG A 6 14.35 19.29 32.37
C ARG A 6 14.91 19.46 30.95
N THR A 7 14.62 18.52 30.07
CA THR A 7 14.74 18.72 28.62
C THR A 7 13.46 19.38 28.12
N GLY A 8 13.42 20.71 28.16
CA GLY A 8 12.38 21.51 27.51
C GLY A 8 12.81 21.88 26.08
N TRP A 9 11.85 21.89 25.17
CA TRP A 9 11.99 22.34 23.78
C TRP A 9 12.50 23.79 23.68
N PRO A 10 13.23 24.17 22.62
CA PRO A 10 13.83 25.50 22.51
C PRO A 10 12.78 26.60 22.34
N VAL A 11 12.83 27.60 23.22
CA VAL A 11 12.05 28.84 23.13
C VAL A 11 12.77 29.79 22.17
N ALA A 12 12.15 30.07 21.02
CA ALA A 12 12.67 31.04 20.06
C ALA A 12 12.44 32.47 20.55
N THR A 13 13.50 33.15 21.00
CA THR A 13 13.52 34.60 21.25
C THR A 13 14.05 35.34 20.03
N ARG A 14 13.16 35.94 19.23
CA ARG A 14 13.41 37.15 18.40
C ARG A 14 12.10 37.63 17.76
N PRO A 15 11.82 38.95 17.72
CA PRO A 15 10.62 39.47 17.08
C PRO A 15 10.82 39.55 15.55
N GLN A 16 9.96 38.88 14.78
CA GLN A 16 9.91 39.04 13.32
C GLN A 16 9.03 40.24 12.93
N LYS A 17 9.55 41.10 12.05
CA LYS A 17 8.84 42.22 11.43
C LYS A 17 7.67 41.72 10.58
N VAL A 18 6.49 42.30 10.77
CA VAL A 18 5.29 42.04 9.98
C VAL A 18 5.44 42.71 8.61
N VAL A 19 5.48 41.92 7.55
CA VAL A 19 5.34 42.37 6.16
C VAL A 19 3.91 42.09 5.74
N THR A 20 3.16 43.15 5.43
CA THR A 20 1.76 43.06 5.00
C THR A 20 1.72 42.84 3.48
N THR A 21 1.34 41.65 3.04
CA THR A 21 0.95 41.39 1.65
C THR A 21 -0.57 41.13 1.58
N PRO A 22 -1.25 41.56 0.51
CA PRO A 22 -2.70 41.49 0.43
C PRO A 22 -3.18 40.04 0.29
N VAL A 23 -4.11 39.65 1.16
CA VAL A 23 -4.74 38.33 1.22
C VAL A 23 -5.65 38.15 0.00
N THR A 24 -5.22 37.37 -0.98
CA THR A 24 -6.13 36.74 -1.93
C THR A 24 -6.84 35.59 -1.19
N LEU A 25 -8.15 35.73 -0.98
CA LEU A 25 -9.02 34.69 -0.45
C LEU A 25 -8.99 33.45 -1.35
N LYS A 26 -8.08 32.52 -1.07
CA LYS A 26 -8.19 31.15 -1.53
C LYS A 26 -9.39 30.55 -0.80
N LYS A 27 -10.40 30.13 -1.57
CA LYS A 27 -11.52 29.31 -1.07
C LYS A 27 -10.93 28.13 -0.28
N PRO A 28 -11.32 27.90 0.97
CA PRO A 28 -10.97 26.67 1.66
C PRO A 28 -11.85 25.58 1.07
N ASN A 29 -11.24 24.55 0.48
CA ASN A 29 -11.83 23.23 0.19
C ASN A 29 -10.64 22.36 -0.24
N ASP A 30 -10.34 21.20 0.32
CA ASP A 30 -11.19 20.26 1.05
C ASP A 30 -10.24 19.37 1.89
N THR A 31 -9.80 19.82 3.07
CA THR A 31 -9.29 18.88 4.08
C THR A 31 -10.52 18.19 4.70
N ARG A 32 -11.18 17.33 3.92
CA ARG A 32 -12.16 16.42 4.49
C ARG A 32 -11.40 15.54 5.46
N ASN A 33 -11.88 15.49 6.70
CA ASN A 33 -11.41 14.52 7.67
C ASN A 33 -11.43 13.14 7.00
N SER A 34 -10.26 12.50 6.92
CA SER A 34 -10.01 11.22 6.24
C SER A 34 -10.91 10.06 6.71
N ILE A 35 -11.71 10.26 7.75
CA ILE A 35 -12.54 9.25 8.39
C ILE A 35 -13.82 8.95 7.58
N ASP A 36 -14.37 9.96 6.88
CA ASP A 36 -15.64 9.84 6.15
C ASP A 36 -15.42 9.89 4.63
N ARG A 37 -14.45 9.12 4.13
CA ARG A 37 -14.23 9.01 2.68
C ARG A 37 -15.23 8.05 2.06
N ALA A 38 -16.09 8.58 1.20
CA ALA A 38 -16.99 7.77 0.39
C ALA A 38 -16.23 7.12 -0.78
N ILE A 39 -16.43 5.81 -0.97
CA ILE A 39 -15.87 5.04 -2.10
C ILE A 39 -17.04 4.39 -2.84
N ASN A 40 -17.04 4.49 -4.16
CA ASN A 40 -18.05 3.85 -4.99
C ASN A 40 -17.72 2.37 -5.16
N LEU A 41 -18.68 1.51 -4.84
CA LEU A 41 -18.62 0.08 -5.15
C LEU A 41 -19.56 -0.22 -6.31
N TYR A 42 -19.19 -1.19 -7.13
CA TYR A 42 -20.03 -1.67 -8.22
C TYR A 42 -20.35 -3.16 -8.03
N PRO A 43 -21.47 -3.66 -8.60
CA PRO A 43 -21.85 -5.06 -8.50
C PRO A 43 -20.75 -5.99 -9.00
N LEU A 44 -20.55 -7.13 -8.33
CA LEU A 44 -19.59 -8.17 -8.78
C LEU A 44 -19.84 -8.59 -10.24
N THR A 45 -21.10 -8.61 -10.67
CA THR A 45 -21.51 -8.95 -12.04
C THR A 45 -21.04 -7.96 -13.12
N ASN A 46 -20.55 -6.78 -12.74
CA ASN A 46 -19.94 -5.83 -13.68
C ASN A 46 -18.52 -6.23 -14.12
N TYR A 47 -17.92 -7.21 -13.43
CA TYR A 47 -16.55 -7.63 -13.66
C TYR A 47 -16.51 -9.03 -14.27
N THR A 48 -15.69 -9.20 -15.30
CA THR A 48 -15.48 -10.49 -15.96
C THR A 48 -14.09 -11.02 -15.61
N PHE A 49 -14.01 -12.24 -15.13
CA PHE A 49 -12.76 -12.90 -14.79
C PHE A 49 -12.30 -13.76 -15.97
N GLY A 50 -11.23 -13.31 -16.63
CA GLY A 50 -10.54 -14.10 -17.65
C GLY A 50 -9.49 -15.03 -17.03
N THR A 51 -9.03 -15.99 -17.83
CA THR A 51 -7.88 -16.83 -17.50
C THR A 51 -6.66 -16.32 -18.25
N LYS A 52 -5.53 -16.26 -17.56
CA LYS A 52 -4.20 -15.97 -18.13
C LYS A 52 -3.25 -17.13 -17.87
N ASP A 53 -2.04 -17.04 -18.40
CA ASP A 53 -1.00 -18.02 -18.12
C ASP A 53 -0.69 -18.11 -16.61
N PRO A 54 -0.40 -19.31 -16.09
CA PRO A 54 -0.08 -19.49 -14.68
C PRO A 54 1.11 -18.62 -14.25
N GLN A 55 0.92 -17.86 -13.18
CA GLN A 55 1.99 -17.08 -12.55
C GLN A 55 2.56 -17.89 -11.38
N ALA A 56 3.79 -18.37 -11.53
CA ALA A 56 4.47 -19.11 -10.47
C ALA A 56 4.91 -18.17 -9.34
N GLU A 57 4.83 -18.66 -8.10
CA GLU A 57 5.44 -18.00 -6.97
C GLU A 57 6.96 -17.98 -7.11
N ARG A 58 7.56 -16.86 -6.69
CA ARG A 58 9.01 -16.66 -6.81
C ARG A 58 9.82 -17.64 -5.96
N ASP A 59 9.29 -18.05 -4.81
CA ASP A 59 9.97 -18.90 -3.84
C ASP A 59 9.31 -20.28 -3.78
N HIS A 60 10.08 -21.34 -4.07
CA HIS A 60 9.57 -22.73 -4.07
C HIS A 60 9.28 -23.29 -2.67
N SER A 61 9.80 -22.64 -1.62
CA SER A 61 9.59 -23.05 -0.24
C SER A 61 9.66 -21.85 0.71
N VAL A 62 9.11 -22.03 1.91
CA VAL A 62 9.18 -21.03 2.98
C VAL A 62 10.63 -20.72 3.36
N GLN A 63 11.50 -21.74 3.37
CA GLN A 63 12.93 -21.59 3.66
C GLN A 63 13.63 -20.75 2.59
N ALA A 64 13.36 -21.03 1.31
CA ALA A 64 13.92 -20.25 0.19
C ALA A 64 13.51 -18.77 0.28
N ARG A 65 12.25 -18.52 0.63
CA ARG A 65 11.73 -17.16 0.84
C ARG A 65 12.48 -16.39 1.92
N PHE A 66 12.72 -16.99 3.08
CA PHE A 66 13.46 -16.34 4.17
C PHE A 66 14.95 -16.17 3.84
N GLN A 67 15.54 -17.14 3.16
CA GLN A 67 16.93 -17.05 2.70
C GLN A 67 17.12 -15.86 1.74
N ARG A 68 16.26 -15.76 0.72
CA ARG A 68 16.26 -14.61 -0.22
C ARG A 68 16.04 -13.29 0.50
N MET A 69 15.14 -13.26 1.50
CA MET A 69 14.88 -12.05 2.27
C MET A 69 16.11 -11.56 3.05
N ARG A 70 16.91 -12.48 3.60
CA ARG A 70 18.18 -12.17 4.26
C ARG A 70 19.21 -11.64 3.26
N GLU A 71 19.39 -12.32 2.14
CA GLU A 71 20.36 -11.95 1.10
C GLU A 71 20.06 -10.60 0.46
N GLU A 72 18.79 -10.30 0.19
CA GLU A 72 18.38 -8.99 -0.31
C GLU A 72 18.58 -7.90 0.76
N TYR A 73 18.29 -8.20 2.03
CA TYR A 73 18.48 -7.24 3.11
C TYR A 73 19.93 -6.79 3.25
N GLU A 74 20.89 -7.71 3.11
CA GLU A 74 22.32 -7.39 3.14
C GLU A 74 22.75 -6.48 1.97
N LYS A 75 22.07 -6.56 0.82
CA LYS A 75 22.45 -5.82 -0.40
C LYS A 75 21.76 -4.46 -0.53
N ILE A 76 20.46 -4.41 -0.25
CA ILE A 76 19.61 -3.23 -0.53
C ILE A 76 18.84 -2.74 0.70
N GLY A 77 19.01 -3.38 1.85
CA GLY A 77 18.32 -3.02 3.09
C GLY A 77 16.86 -3.50 3.12
N MET A 78 16.01 -2.72 3.77
CA MET A 78 14.62 -3.11 4.03
C MET A 78 13.84 -3.38 2.73
N ARG A 79 13.30 -4.60 2.57
CA ARG A 79 12.37 -4.94 1.49
C ARG A 79 11.12 -4.07 1.60
N ARG A 80 10.70 -3.48 0.48
CA ARG A 80 9.44 -2.74 0.35
C ARG A 80 8.44 -3.56 -0.49
N SER A 81 7.21 -3.64 -0.03
CA SER A 81 6.12 -4.36 -0.70
C SER A 81 4.84 -3.55 -0.60
N VAL A 82 3.99 -3.68 -1.62
CA VAL A 82 2.68 -3.02 -1.70
C VAL A 82 1.63 -4.05 -2.08
N GLU A 83 0.45 -3.91 -1.51
CA GLU A 83 -0.71 -4.77 -1.75
C GLU A 83 -1.95 -3.91 -2.00
N GLY A 84 -2.74 -4.28 -3.01
CA GLY A 84 -3.96 -3.58 -3.39
C GLY A 84 -5.20 -4.28 -2.81
N VAL A 85 -6.11 -3.52 -2.23
CA VAL A 85 -7.44 -4.00 -1.82
C VAL A 85 -8.47 -3.55 -2.84
N LEU A 86 -9.01 -4.50 -3.60
CA LEU A 86 -10.06 -4.24 -4.58
C LEU A 86 -11.41 -4.60 -3.98
N LEU A 87 -12.36 -3.69 -4.09
CA LEU A 87 -13.69 -3.82 -3.51
C LEU A 87 -14.77 -3.88 -4.59
N VAL A 88 -15.73 -4.77 -4.39
CA VAL A 88 -16.98 -4.86 -5.15
C VAL A 88 -18.14 -5.03 -4.17
N HIS A 89 -19.38 -5.04 -4.65
CA HIS A 89 -20.50 -5.44 -3.81
C HIS A 89 -21.35 -6.54 -4.46
N GLU A 90 -21.97 -7.36 -3.62
CA GLU A 90 -23.00 -8.30 -4.03
C GLU A 90 -24.10 -8.23 -2.98
N HIS A 91 -25.36 -8.09 -3.39
CA HIS A 91 -26.49 -7.91 -2.46
C HIS A 91 -26.29 -6.79 -1.41
N SER A 92 -25.65 -5.68 -1.82
CA SER A 92 -25.29 -4.54 -0.97
C SER A 92 -24.28 -4.84 0.16
N LEU A 93 -23.58 -5.98 0.08
CA LEU A 93 -22.51 -6.33 0.99
C LEU A 93 -21.14 -6.10 0.31
N PRO A 94 -20.20 -5.37 0.93
CA PRO A 94 -18.86 -5.19 0.40
C PRO A 94 -18.09 -6.51 0.39
N HIS A 95 -17.38 -6.78 -0.70
CA HIS A 95 -16.52 -7.95 -0.85
C HIS A 95 -15.10 -7.50 -1.24
N VAL A 96 -14.09 -8.14 -0.66
CA VAL A 96 -12.68 -7.97 -1.01
C VAL A 96 -12.29 -9.05 -2.02
N LEU A 97 -11.70 -8.67 -3.14
CA LEU A 97 -11.16 -9.62 -4.10
C LEU A 97 -9.82 -10.17 -3.62
N LEU A 98 -9.69 -11.49 -3.60
CA LEU A 98 -8.49 -12.20 -3.17
C LEU A 98 -8.02 -13.17 -4.26
N LEU A 99 -6.70 -13.36 -4.34
CA LEU A 99 -6.08 -14.42 -5.12
C LEU A 99 -6.01 -15.68 -4.27
N GLN A 100 -6.69 -16.73 -4.71
CA GLN A 100 -6.64 -18.03 -4.06
C GLN A 100 -5.55 -18.90 -4.70
N ILE A 101 -4.65 -19.43 -3.87
CA ILE A 101 -3.60 -20.37 -4.28
C ILE A 101 -3.87 -21.71 -3.59
N GLY A 102 -4.18 -22.75 -4.37
CA GLY A 102 -4.64 -24.02 -3.80
C GLY A 102 -5.98 -23.86 -3.08
N THR A 103 -6.13 -24.49 -1.91
CA THR A 103 -7.42 -24.55 -1.19
C THR A 103 -7.53 -23.59 -0.01
N THR A 104 -6.42 -23.24 0.65
CA THR A 104 -6.43 -22.53 1.95
C THR A 104 -5.57 -21.27 1.98
N PHE A 105 -4.92 -20.92 0.88
CA PHE A 105 -3.99 -19.81 0.84
C PHE A 105 -4.59 -18.66 0.02
N PHE A 106 -4.64 -17.49 0.63
CA PHE A 106 -5.23 -16.29 0.05
C PHE A 106 -4.23 -15.13 0.11
N LYS A 107 -4.20 -14.33 -0.95
CA LYS A 107 -3.34 -13.15 -1.07
C LYS A 107 -4.11 -11.97 -1.63
N LEU A 108 -3.67 -10.78 -1.25
CA LEU A 108 -3.98 -9.56 -1.99
C LEU A 108 -3.11 -9.50 -3.26
N PRO A 109 -3.61 -8.94 -4.36
CA PRO A 109 -2.78 -8.65 -5.52
C PRO A 109 -1.77 -7.56 -5.17
N GLY A 110 -0.52 -7.77 -5.55
CA GLY A 110 0.58 -6.91 -5.11
C GLY A 110 1.92 -7.62 -5.24
N GLY A 111 2.93 -7.11 -4.54
CA GLY A 111 4.27 -7.68 -4.60
C GLY A 111 5.37 -6.76 -4.13
N GLU A 112 6.59 -7.08 -4.57
CA GLU A 112 7.81 -6.41 -4.17
C GLU A 112 8.09 -5.21 -5.08
N LEU A 113 8.49 -4.09 -4.47
CA LEU A 113 8.92 -2.90 -5.19
C LEU A 113 10.39 -3.02 -5.60
N ASN A 114 10.73 -2.44 -6.75
CA ASN A 114 12.11 -2.26 -7.15
C ASN A 114 12.81 -1.19 -6.25
N PRO A 115 14.15 -1.22 -6.14
CA PRO A 115 14.89 -0.18 -5.43
C PRO A 115 14.59 1.22 -6.01
N GLY A 116 14.16 2.14 -5.15
CA GLY A 116 13.81 3.51 -5.56
C GLY A 116 12.47 3.65 -6.29
N GLU A 117 11.73 2.56 -6.54
CA GLU A 117 10.39 2.62 -7.14
C GLU A 117 9.39 3.32 -6.21
N ASP A 118 8.50 4.11 -6.80
CA ASP A 118 7.37 4.74 -6.12
C ASP A 118 6.30 3.69 -5.75
N GLU A 119 5.67 3.84 -4.60
CA GLU A 119 4.74 2.85 -4.06
C GLU A 119 3.45 2.74 -4.89
N VAL A 120 2.93 3.87 -5.35
CA VAL A 120 1.70 3.93 -6.15
C VAL A 120 1.97 3.39 -7.55
N GLU A 121 3.03 3.87 -8.21
CA GLU A 121 3.38 3.40 -9.55
C GLU A 121 3.80 1.93 -9.57
N GLY A 122 4.52 1.49 -8.54
CA GLY A 122 4.85 0.08 -8.35
C GLY A 122 3.61 -0.79 -8.14
N LEU A 123 2.63 -0.32 -7.36
CA LEU A 123 1.36 -1.04 -7.19
C LEU A 123 0.61 -1.14 -8.53
N LYS A 124 0.52 -0.07 -9.32
CA LYS A 124 -0.12 -0.12 -10.66
C LYS A 124 0.57 -1.13 -11.59
N ARG A 125 1.91 -1.17 -11.59
CA ARG A 125 2.69 -2.16 -12.34
C ARG A 125 2.33 -3.58 -11.91
N LEU A 126 2.35 -3.84 -10.60
CA LEU A 126 2.06 -5.15 -10.02
C LEU A 126 0.62 -5.60 -10.29
N LEU A 127 -0.37 -4.71 -10.14
CA LEU A 127 -1.77 -5.01 -10.48
C LEU A 127 -1.94 -5.34 -11.97
N THR A 128 -1.25 -4.62 -12.85
CA THR A 128 -1.28 -4.92 -14.30
C THR A 128 -0.64 -6.27 -14.61
N GLU A 129 0.49 -6.59 -13.97
CA GLU A 129 1.15 -7.89 -14.14
C GLU A 129 0.26 -9.04 -13.64
N THR A 130 -0.43 -8.83 -12.51
CA THR A 130 -1.24 -9.86 -11.86
C THR A 130 -2.64 -10.01 -12.46
N LEU A 131 -3.33 -8.93 -12.79
CA LEU A 131 -4.75 -8.93 -13.19
C LEU A 131 -5.00 -8.30 -14.56
N GLY A 132 -3.97 -7.75 -15.20
CA GLY A 132 -4.15 -6.97 -16.41
C GLY A 132 -4.59 -7.80 -17.62
N ARG A 133 -5.28 -7.13 -18.55
CA ARG A 133 -5.80 -7.77 -19.76
C ARG A 133 -4.67 -8.09 -20.74
N GLN A 134 -4.76 -9.25 -21.41
CA GLN A 134 -3.78 -9.67 -22.43
C GLN A 134 -4.04 -9.05 -23.81
N ASP A 135 -5.16 -8.37 -24.01
CA ASP A 135 -5.54 -7.75 -25.30
C ASP A 135 -4.84 -6.40 -25.57
N GLY A 136 -3.89 -6.01 -24.72
CA GLY A 136 -3.11 -4.79 -24.87
C GLY A 136 -3.87 -3.51 -24.48
N ALA A 137 -5.11 -3.63 -23.99
CA ALA A 137 -5.80 -2.51 -23.37
C ALA A 137 -5.05 -2.11 -22.09
N LYS A 138 -4.78 -0.80 -21.94
CA LYS A 138 -4.19 -0.28 -20.70
C LYS A 138 -5.25 -0.26 -19.62
N ASP A 139 -5.07 -1.09 -18.59
CA ASP A 139 -5.86 -1.00 -17.38
C ASP A 139 -5.47 0.29 -16.63
N LEU A 140 -6.45 1.18 -16.44
CA LEU A 140 -6.26 2.42 -15.72
C LEU A 140 -6.56 2.18 -14.24
N TRP A 141 -5.52 1.88 -13.48
CA TRP A 141 -5.61 1.73 -12.02
C TRP A 141 -5.64 3.10 -11.33
N THR A 142 -6.72 3.35 -10.58
CA THR A 142 -6.81 4.49 -9.66
C THR A 142 -6.53 3.99 -8.24
N ILE A 143 -5.43 4.44 -7.64
CA ILE A 143 -5.06 4.12 -6.27
C ILE A 143 -5.53 5.28 -5.38
N GLU A 144 -6.52 5.01 -4.53
CA GLU A 144 -7.28 6.05 -3.83
C GLU A 144 -6.68 6.40 -2.45
N ASP A 145 -6.34 5.38 -1.65
CA ASP A 145 -6.03 5.50 -0.22
C ASP A 145 -4.93 4.54 0.23
N VAL A 146 -4.22 4.95 1.29
CA VAL A 146 -3.41 4.05 2.13
C VAL A 146 -4.27 3.57 3.29
N ILE A 147 -4.52 2.26 3.35
CA ILE A 147 -5.39 1.66 4.37
C ILE A 147 -4.64 1.14 5.60
N GLY A 148 -3.32 0.94 5.50
CA GLY A 148 -2.53 0.38 6.60
C GLY A 148 -1.08 0.13 6.23
N ASN A 149 -0.26 -0.09 7.26
CA ASN A 149 1.16 -0.42 7.13
C ASN A 149 1.48 -1.58 8.06
N TRP A 150 2.30 -2.51 7.57
CA TRP A 150 2.72 -3.69 8.31
C TRP A 150 4.23 -3.82 8.27
N TRP A 151 4.83 -4.24 9.39
CA TRP A 151 6.27 -4.44 9.49
C TRP A 151 6.59 -5.85 9.94
N ARG A 152 7.64 -6.40 9.34
CA ARG A 152 8.25 -7.68 9.73
C ARG A 152 9.60 -7.38 10.40
N PRO A 153 9.73 -7.56 11.71
CA PRO A 153 10.98 -7.25 12.42
C PRO A 153 12.08 -8.29 12.20
N ASN A 154 11.71 -9.53 11.84
CA ASN A 154 12.60 -10.68 11.83
C ASN A 154 12.40 -11.57 10.58
N PHE A 155 13.42 -12.34 10.22
CA PHE A 155 13.38 -13.31 9.12
C PHE A 155 12.86 -14.70 9.57
N ASP A 156 11.82 -14.72 10.40
CA ASP A 156 11.20 -15.95 10.92
C ASP A 156 9.69 -16.01 10.57
N PRO A 157 9.09 -17.22 10.61
CA PRO A 157 7.64 -17.37 10.55
C PRO A 157 6.96 -16.58 11.67
N PRO A 158 5.67 -16.21 11.51
CA PRO A 158 4.89 -15.67 12.62
C PRO A 158 5.01 -16.59 13.83
N ARG A 159 5.41 -16.03 14.97
CA ARG A 159 5.38 -16.76 16.24
C ARG A 159 3.93 -16.89 16.64
N VAL A 160 3.45 -18.12 16.75
CA VAL A 160 2.13 -18.45 17.32
C VAL A 160 2.20 -18.26 18.83
#